data_AF-A0A947X642-F1
#
_entry.id   AF-A0A947X642-F1
#
_cell.length_a   1.000
_cell.length_b   1.000
_cell.length_c   1.000
_cell.angle_alpha   90.00
_cell.angle_beta   90.00
_cell.angle_gamma   90.00
#
_symmetry.space_group_name_H-M   'P 1'
#
loop_
_entity.id
_entity.type
_entity.pdbx_description
1 polymer ?
#
loop_
_entity_poly.entity_id
_entity_poly.type
_entity_poly.pdbx_seq_one_letter_code
_entity_poly.pdbx_strand_id
1 'polypeptide(L)'
;MSPTLDQMQEARTALDAPLFSGLPGDIDVSFEFFPPKSEKMEAQLWASIEELAPLDPSFVSVTYGAGGSTRERTHRTVARIVEEAKLPAAAHLTCVDASKTEIREIAERYWEAGVRHIVALRGDPPDSARKFAP
;
A
#
# COMPACT_ATOMS: atom_id res chain seq x y z
N MET A 1 -17.73 -26.97 5.62
CA MET A 1 -18.10 -26.24 6.85
C MET A 1 -17.03 -25.19 7.07
N SER A 2 -17.37 -23.91 7.05
CA SER A 2 -16.41 -22.83 7.31
C SER A 2 -15.87 -22.98 8.74
N PRO A 3 -14.56 -22.84 8.98
CA PRO A 3 -14.07 -22.70 10.34
C PRO A 3 -14.68 -21.42 10.92
N THR A 4 -15.50 -21.57 11.95
CA THR A 4 -15.96 -20.43 12.76
C THR A 4 -14.78 -19.95 13.58
N LEU A 5 -14.49 -18.64 13.53
CA LEU A 5 -13.60 -18.00 14.48
C LEU A 5 -14.17 -18.27 15.88
N ASP A 6 -13.48 -19.11 16.66
CA ASP A 6 -13.85 -19.37 18.03
C ASP A 6 -13.60 -18.07 18.81
N GLN A 7 -14.68 -17.32 19.02
CA GLN A 7 -14.66 -15.99 19.63
C GLN A 7 -14.01 -16.02 21.01
N MET A 8 -14.08 -17.16 21.72
CA MET A 8 -13.41 -17.34 23.01
C MET A 8 -11.89 -17.49 22.84
N GLN A 9 -11.45 -18.17 21.79
CA GLN A 9 -10.03 -18.31 21.47
C GLN A 9 -9.44 -16.99 20.96
N GLU A 10 -10.16 -16.23 20.14
CA GLU A 10 -9.73 -14.89 19.72
C GLU A 10 -9.70 -13.90 20.88
N ALA A 11 -10.73 -13.87 21.73
CA ALA A 11 -10.75 -13.02 22.91
C ALA A 11 -9.59 -13.36 23.87
N ARG A 12 -9.27 -14.65 24.02
CA ARG A 12 -8.11 -15.09 24.79
C ARG A 12 -6.79 -14.66 24.14
N THR A 13 -6.64 -14.82 22.83
CA THR A 13 -5.43 -14.42 22.09
C THR A 13 -5.21 -12.90 22.14
N ALA A 14 -6.29 -12.11 22.14
CA ALA A 14 -6.25 -10.65 22.28
C ALA A 14 -5.87 -10.20 23.70
N LEU A 15 -6.10 -11.03 24.72
CA LEU A 15 -5.78 -10.77 26.12
C LEU A 15 -4.45 -11.41 26.58
N ASP A 16 -3.97 -12.41 25.84
CA ASP A 16 -2.63 -12.97 26.04
C ASP A 16 -1.58 -11.90 25.70
N ALA A 17 -0.41 -12.00 26.33
CA ALA A 17 0.70 -11.12 26.01
C ALA A 17 0.94 -11.17 24.50
N PRO A 18 0.94 -10.02 23.79
CA PRO A 18 1.10 -10.00 22.34
C PRO A 18 2.27 -10.89 21.94
N LEU A 19 2.17 -11.60 20.81
CA LEU A 19 3.27 -12.46 20.29
C LEU A 19 4.64 -11.73 20.24
N PHE A 20 4.61 -10.41 20.28
CA PHE A 20 5.75 -9.49 20.21
C PHE A 20 6.15 -8.87 21.55
N SER A 21 5.50 -9.20 22.67
CA SER A 21 5.73 -8.58 23.98
C SER A 21 7.11 -8.86 24.58
N GLY A 22 7.78 -9.92 24.10
CA GLY A 22 9.16 -10.26 24.47
C GLY A 22 10.20 -9.80 23.46
N LEU A 23 9.79 -9.14 22.37
CA LEU A 23 10.72 -8.51 21.45
C LEU A 23 11.21 -7.21 22.09
N PRO A 24 12.51 -6.87 21.94
CA PRO A 24 12.98 -5.54 22.32
C PRO A 24 12.07 -4.49 21.67
N GLY A 25 11.79 -3.38 22.37
CA GLY A 25 10.74 -2.40 22.06
C GLY A 25 10.91 -1.60 20.75
N ASP A 26 11.53 -2.20 19.74
CA ASP A 26 12.02 -1.58 18.51
C ASP A 26 11.52 -2.39 17.29
N ILE A 27 10.21 -2.59 17.16
CA ILE A 27 9.64 -3.16 15.91
C ILE A 27 9.06 -2.01 15.10
N ASP A 28 9.75 -1.68 14.03
CA ASP A 28 9.22 -0.81 13.00
C ASP A 28 8.17 -1.55 12.16
N VAL A 29 7.04 -0.91 11.92
CA VAL A 29 5.95 -1.46 11.10
C VAL A 29 5.69 -0.59 9.88
N SER A 30 5.17 -1.21 8.83
CA SER A 30 4.68 -0.56 7.63
C SER A 30 3.46 -1.29 7.11
N PHE A 31 2.53 -0.58 6.47
CA PHE A 31 1.30 -1.17 5.93
C PHE A 31 1.20 -0.95 4.43
N GLU A 32 0.64 -1.92 3.72
CA GLU A 32 0.40 -1.85 2.28
C GLU A 32 -1.09 -1.80 1.98
N PHE A 33 -1.50 -0.87 1.12
CA PHE A 33 -2.88 -0.66 0.72
C PHE A 33 -3.08 -0.86 -0.79
N PHE A 34 -4.31 -1.24 -1.16
CA PHE A 34 -4.75 -1.27 -2.55
C PHE A 34 -5.56 -0.02 -2.88
N PRO A 35 -5.34 0.60 -4.07
CA PRO A 35 -6.10 1.78 -4.47
C PRO A 35 -7.59 1.44 -4.59
N PRO A 36 -8.49 2.25 -4.00
CA PRO A 36 -9.91 1.92 -3.93
C PRO A 36 -10.56 2.05 -5.30
N LYS A 37 -11.46 1.12 -5.64
CA LYS A 37 -12.17 1.09 -6.93
C LYS A 37 -13.57 1.73 -6.87
N SER A 38 -14.02 2.11 -5.69
CA SER A 38 -15.33 2.71 -5.43
C SER A 38 -15.28 3.64 -4.21
N GLU A 39 -16.27 4.52 -4.07
CA GLU A 39 -16.39 5.42 -2.91
C GLU A 39 -16.48 4.67 -1.58
N LYS A 40 -17.19 3.53 -1.57
CA LYS A 40 -17.27 2.66 -0.38
C LYS A 40 -15.90 2.13 0.03
N MET A 41 -15.09 1.69 -0.93
CA MET A 41 -13.73 1.23 -0.65
C MET A 41 -12.82 2.39 -0.22
N GLU A 42 -13.06 3.58 -0.74
CA GLU A 42 -12.32 4.78 -0.36
C GLU A 42 -12.57 5.17 1.09
N ALA A 43 -13.82 5.16 1.54
CA ALA A 43 -14.16 5.35 2.95
C ALA A 43 -13.54 4.28 3.85
N GLN A 44 -13.58 3.01 3.43
CA GLN A 44 -12.98 1.90 4.18
C GLN A 44 -11.46 2.02 4.29
N LEU A 45 -10.79 2.38 3.19
CA LEU A 45 -9.35 2.63 3.17
C LEU A 45 -8.98 3.75 4.14
N TRP A 46 -9.74 4.85 4.12
CA TRP A 46 -9.48 5.98 5.00
C TRP A 46 -9.64 5.62 6.48
N ALA A 47 -10.73 4.92 6.83
CA ALA A 47 -10.92 4.41 8.18
C ALA A 47 -9.77 3.48 8.62
N SER A 48 -9.26 2.63 7.72
CA SER A 48 -8.11 1.76 8.02
C SER A 48 -6.82 2.54 8.25
N ILE A 49 -6.59 3.61 7.49
CA ILE A 49 -5.43 4.50 7.68
C ILE A 49 -5.51 5.19 9.05
N GLU A 50 -6.67 5.74 9.41
CA GLU A 50 -6.88 6.40 10.70
C GLU A 50 -6.71 5.43 11.88
N GLU A 51 -7.18 4.19 11.73
CA GLU A 51 -7.04 3.14 12.75
C GLU A 51 -5.58 2.69 12.94
N LEU A 52 -4.79 2.63 11.86
CA LEU A 52 -3.41 2.16 11.88
C LEU A 52 -2.38 3.27 12.16
N ALA A 53 -2.71 4.54 11.92
CA ALA A 53 -1.82 5.68 12.14
C ALA A 53 -1.22 5.76 13.56
N PRO A 54 -1.94 5.44 14.66
CA PRO A 54 -1.37 5.44 16.01
C PRO A 54 -0.26 4.42 16.25
N LEU A 55 -0.07 3.45 15.35
CA LEU A 55 1.04 2.48 15.41
C LEU A 55 2.36 3.08 14.88
N ASP A 56 2.36 4.36 14.49
CA ASP A 56 3.51 5.13 14.00
C ASP A 56 4.31 4.39 12.91
N PRO A 57 3.67 3.97 11.80
CA PRO A 57 4.36 3.20 10.78
C PRO A 57 5.45 4.05 10.12
N SER A 58 6.63 3.46 9.90
CA SER A 58 7.75 4.17 9.27
C SER A 58 7.41 4.66 7.86
N PHE A 59 6.52 3.93 7.17
CA PHE A 59 5.84 4.37 5.95
C PHE A 59 4.60 3.51 5.69
N VAL A 60 3.76 3.98 4.77
CA VAL A 60 2.71 3.16 4.16
C VAL A 60 2.94 3.04 2.65
N SER A 61 2.70 1.87 2.07
CA SER A 61 2.78 1.67 0.62
C SER A 61 1.40 1.61 -0.03
N VAL A 62 1.32 2.05 -1.28
CA VAL A 62 0.12 1.89 -2.11
C VAL A 62 0.50 1.14 -3.37
N THR A 63 -0.19 0.03 -3.60
CA THR A 63 0.07 -0.84 -4.74
C THR A 63 -0.28 -0.19 -6.08
N TYR A 64 0.37 -0.68 -7.12
CA TYR A 64 0.17 -0.26 -8.50
C TYR A 64 -0.36 -1.46 -9.29
N GLY A 65 -1.54 -1.29 -9.89
CA GLY A 65 -2.22 -2.35 -10.61
C GLY A 65 -1.46 -2.74 -11.88
N ALA A 66 -1.42 -4.05 -12.15
CA ALA A 66 -0.84 -4.60 -13.36
C ALA A 66 -1.43 -3.93 -14.62
N GLY A 67 -0.57 -3.63 -15.60
CA GLY A 67 -0.94 -2.98 -16.86
C GLY A 67 -1.37 -1.50 -16.73
N GLY A 68 -1.10 -0.83 -15.60
CA GLY A 68 -1.34 0.61 -15.46
C GLY A 68 -2.81 1.04 -15.34
N SER A 69 -3.75 0.10 -15.29
CA SER A 69 -5.19 0.37 -15.21
C SER A 69 -5.63 1.13 -13.93
N THR A 70 -4.78 1.19 -12.91
CA THR A 70 -5.03 1.91 -11.65
C THR A 70 -4.04 3.07 -11.40
N ARG A 71 -3.28 3.51 -12.42
CA ARG A 71 -2.29 4.60 -12.32
C ARG A 71 -2.82 5.79 -11.54
N GLU A 72 -3.93 6.35 -12.02
CA GLU A 72 -4.51 7.57 -11.47
C GLU A 72 -5.08 7.37 -10.05
N ARG A 73 -5.69 6.21 -9.80
CA ARG A 73 -6.20 5.87 -8.46
C ARG A 73 -5.06 5.74 -7.44
N THR A 74 -3.96 5.10 -7.84
CA THR A 74 -2.75 4.97 -7.00
C THR A 74 -2.19 6.35 -6.67
N HIS A 75 -2.04 7.20 -7.68
CA HIS A 75 -1.54 8.55 -7.51
C HIS A 75 -2.40 9.37 -6.54
N ARG A 76 -3.71 9.41 -6.76
CA ARG A 76 -4.65 10.11 -5.90
C ARG A 76 -4.60 9.61 -4.45
N THR A 77 -4.55 8.30 -4.24
CA THR A 77 -4.47 7.70 -2.90
C THR A 77 -3.16 8.09 -2.20
N VAL A 78 -2.02 7.97 -2.88
CA VAL A 78 -0.72 8.32 -2.30
C VAL A 78 -0.66 9.82 -1.96
N ALA A 79 -1.07 10.69 -2.87
CA ALA A 79 -1.09 12.14 -2.65
C ALA A 79 -1.97 12.51 -1.45
N ARG A 80 -3.16 11.91 -1.37
CA ARG A 80 -4.09 12.13 -0.25
C ARG A 80 -3.51 11.66 1.10
N ILE A 81 -2.80 10.53 1.14
CA ILE A 81 -2.13 10.08 2.37
C ILE A 81 -1.07 11.08 2.83
N VAL A 82 -0.23 11.56 1.91
CA VAL A 82 0.81 12.56 2.23
C VAL A 82 0.19 13.88 2.70
N GLU A 83 -0.88 14.32 2.03
CA GLU A 83 -1.53 15.60 2.31
C GLU A 83 -2.40 15.58 3.56
N GLU A 84 -3.26 14.58 3.73
CA GLU A 84 -4.26 14.55 4.79
C GLU A 84 -3.77 13.77 6.03
N ALA A 85 -3.21 12.58 5.86
CA ALA A 85 -2.78 11.72 6.97
C ALA A 85 -1.38 12.07 7.49
N LYS A 86 -0.61 12.86 6.72
CA LYS A 86 0.78 13.26 7.03
C LYS A 86 1.73 12.07 7.29
N LEU A 87 1.41 10.90 6.73
CA LEU A 87 2.24 9.70 6.82
C LEU A 87 3.24 9.66 5.64
N PRO A 88 4.48 9.21 5.85
CA PRO A 88 5.39 8.91 4.76
C PRO A 88 4.76 7.85 3.84
N ALA A 89 4.61 8.16 2.56
CA ALA A 89 4.02 7.25 1.59
C ALA A 89 5.06 6.75 0.59
N ALA A 90 4.98 5.45 0.28
CA ALA A 90 5.74 4.78 -0.76
C ALA A 90 4.82 4.39 -1.93
N ALA A 91 5.06 4.95 -3.10
CA ALA A 91 4.29 4.59 -4.29
C ALA A 91 4.92 3.40 -5.00
N HIS A 92 4.12 2.38 -5.30
CA HIS A 92 4.55 1.33 -6.21
C HIS A 92 4.62 1.89 -7.63
N LEU A 93 5.65 1.52 -8.38
CA LEU A 93 5.85 1.96 -9.75
C LEU A 93 6.33 0.78 -10.60
N THR A 94 5.48 0.31 -11.51
CA THR A 94 5.82 -0.79 -12.42
C THR A 94 6.29 -0.28 -13.78
N CYS A 95 7.28 -0.92 -14.40
CA CYS A 95 7.80 -0.53 -15.71
C CYS A 95 7.23 -1.30 -16.92
N VAL A 96 6.51 -2.41 -16.71
CA VAL A 96 5.90 -3.15 -17.82
C VAL A 96 4.87 -2.30 -18.57
N ASP A 97 4.88 -2.39 -19.91
CA ASP A 97 4.00 -1.64 -20.82
C ASP A 97 4.01 -0.11 -20.59
N ALA A 98 5.16 0.44 -20.16
CA ALA A 98 5.38 1.88 -20.04
C ALA A 98 6.73 2.27 -20.64
N SER A 99 6.75 3.36 -21.40
CA SER A 99 7.98 3.97 -21.89
C SER A 99 8.78 4.64 -20.76
N LYS A 100 10.08 4.85 -20.98
CA LYS A 100 10.92 5.61 -20.05
C LYS A 100 10.38 7.02 -19.77
N THR A 101 9.80 7.66 -20.77
CA THR A 101 9.16 8.97 -20.65
C THR A 101 7.96 8.92 -19.71
N GLU A 102 7.05 7.95 -19.89
CA GLU A 102 5.91 7.78 -18.99
C GLU A 102 6.33 7.50 -17.55
N ILE A 103 7.35 6.64 -17.34
CA ILE A 103 7.87 6.35 -16.00
C ILE A 103 8.44 7.61 -15.35
N ARG A 104 9.17 8.43 -16.10
CA ARG A 104 9.71 9.70 -15.62
C ARG A 104 8.59 10.67 -15.23
N GLU A 105 7.59 10.85 -16.08
CA GLU A 105 6.43 11.71 -15.81
C GLU A 105 5.65 11.26 -14.56
N ILE A 106 5.50 9.95 -14.36
CA ILE A 106 4.86 9.42 -13.15
C ILE A 106 5.70 9.71 -11.90
N ALA A 107 7.02 9.52 -11.98
CA ALA A 107 7.93 9.81 -10.87
C ALA A 107 7.96 11.31 -10.53
N GLU A 108 7.95 12.19 -11.53
CA GLU A 108 7.86 13.65 -11.37
C GLU A 108 6.56 14.03 -10.65
N ARG A 109 5.41 13.48 -11.07
CA ARG A 109 4.13 13.71 -10.38
C ARG A 109 4.15 13.25 -8.92
N TYR A 110 4.74 12.09 -8.63
CA TYR A 110 4.90 11.64 -7.24
C TYR A 110 5.76 12.60 -6.43
N TRP A 111 6.87 13.07 -6.99
CA TRP A 111 7.74 14.03 -6.35
C TRP A 111 7.01 15.34 -6.02
N GLU A 112 6.24 15.87 -6.97
CA GLU A 112 5.41 17.08 -6.81
C GLU A 112 4.33 16.90 -5.73
N ALA A 113 3.73 15.71 -5.65
CA ALA A 113 2.77 15.35 -4.60
C ALA A 113 3.39 15.11 -3.21
N GLY A 114 4.71 15.34 -3.04
CA GLY A 114 5.39 15.19 -1.75
C GLY A 114 5.86 13.76 -1.44
N VAL A 115 5.71 12.82 -2.36
CA VAL A 115 6.18 11.44 -2.19
C VAL A 115 7.70 11.40 -2.28
N ARG A 116 8.34 10.65 -1.38
CA ARG A 116 9.81 10.51 -1.33
C ARG A 116 10.30 9.06 -1.36
N HIS A 117 9.38 8.10 -1.37
CA HIS A 117 9.68 6.68 -1.45
C HIS A 117 9.00 6.05 -2.66
N ILE A 118 9.75 5.25 -3.43
CA ILE A 118 9.25 4.51 -4.59
C ILE A 118 9.60 3.04 -4.41
N VAL A 119 8.61 2.17 -4.57
CA VAL A 119 8.83 0.73 -4.70
C VAL A 119 8.89 0.42 -6.19
N ALA A 120 10.11 0.31 -6.72
CA ALA A 120 10.36 0.04 -8.13
C ALA A 120 10.14 -1.45 -8.43
N LEU A 121 9.19 -1.74 -9.33
CA LEU A 121 8.77 -3.10 -9.65
C LEU A 121 8.82 -3.32 -11.16
N ARG A 122 9.01 -4.57 -11.58
CA ARG A 122 8.86 -4.94 -13.00
C ARG A 122 7.40 -4.79 -13.45
N GLY A 123 6.47 -5.30 -12.64
CA GLY A 123 5.09 -5.56 -13.04
C GLY A 123 4.95 -6.90 -13.78
N ASP A 124 3.70 -7.34 -13.95
CA ASP A 124 3.40 -8.58 -14.65
C ASP A 124 2.94 -8.30 -16.09
N PRO A 125 3.37 -9.13 -17.06
CA PRO A 125 2.93 -8.99 -18.43
C PRO A 125 1.41 -9.26 -18.53
N PRO A 126 0.70 -8.58 -19.42
CA PRO A 126 -0.75 -8.78 -19.61
C PRO A 126 -1.09 -10.18 -20.10
N ASP A 127 -0.13 -10.85 -20.75
CA ASP A 127 -0.21 -12.27 -21.11
C ASP A 127 0.99 -13.00 -20.50
N SER A 128 0.71 -14.06 -19.74
CA SER A 128 1.70 -14.91 -19.06
C SER A 128 2.76 -15.51 -19.99
N ALA A 129 2.50 -15.56 -21.30
CA ALA A 129 3.42 -16.07 -22.31
C ALA A 129 4.50 -15.05 -22.75
N ARG A 130 4.35 -13.76 -22.44
CA ARG A 130 5.26 -12.71 -22.92
C ARG A 130 6.45 -12.52 -21.98
N LYS A 131 7.68 -12.71 -22.48
CA LYS A 131 8.90 -12.34 -21.75
C LYS A 131 9.00 -10.82 -21.64
N PHE A 132 9.37 -10.32 -20.46
CA PHE A 132 9.64 -8.90 -20.25
C PHE A 132 10.80 -8.42 -21.15
N ALA A 133 10.64 -7.24 -21.75
CA ALA A 133 11.68 -6.51 -22.47
C ALA A 133 11.72 -5.07 -21.93
N PRO A 134 12.89 -4.57 -21.48
CA PRO A 134 13.07 -3.21 -20.93
C PRO A 134 13.11 -2.12 -22.01
#